data_AF-A0A930KKU3-F1
#
_entry.id   AF-A0A930KKU3-F1
#
_cell.length_a   1.000
_cell.length_b   1.000
_cell.length_c   1.000
_cell.angle_alpha   90.00
_cell.angle_beta   90.00
_cell.angle_gamma   90.00
#
_symmetry.space_group_name_H-M   'P 1'
#
loop_
_entity.id
_entity.type
_entity.pdbx_description
1 polymer ?
#
loop_
_entity_poly.entity_id
_entity_poly.type
_entity_poly.pdbx_seq_one_letter_code
_entity_poly.pdbx_strand_id
1 'polypeptide(L)' 'MRVDIWSDIVCPFCYLGKRNFEIALAQFEHRDEVEVRWHSFELDQNAR' A
#
# COMPACT_ATOMS: atom_id res chain seq x y z
N MET A 1 -15.90 -0.31 2.18
CA MET A 1 -14.91 -1.31 2.66
C MET A 1 -13.60 -0.60 2.94
N ARG A 2 -12.84 -0.96 3.99
CA ARG A 2 -11.56 -0.29 4.31
C ARG A 2 -10.36 -1.21 4.10
N VAL A 3 -9.31 -0.69 3.47
CA VAL A 3 -8.03 -1.38 3.26
C VAL A 3 -6.93 -0.58 3.96
N ASP A 4 -6.35 -1.17 5.01
CA ASP A 4 -5.23 -0.62 5.74
C ASP A 4 -3.92 -1.20 5.18
N ILE A 5 -2.99 -0.34 4.74
CA ILE A 5 -1.73 -0.74 4.10
C ILE A 5 -0.55 -0.21 4.94
N TRP A 6 0.27 -1.12 5.44
CA TRP A 6 1.55 -0.79 6.06
C TRP A 6 2.66 -0.82 5.02
N SER A 7 3.45 0.25 4.96
CA SER A 7 4.55 0.37 4.00
C SER A 7 5.76 1.01 4.66
N ASP A 8 6.93 0.50 4.26
CA ASP A 8 8.21 1.15 4.48
C ASP A 8 8.73 1.72 3.15
N ILE A 9 9.49 2.80 3.21
CA ILE A 9 10.14 3.47 2.09
C ILE A 9 11.31 2.63 1.54
N VAL A 10 12.06 1.92 2.41
CA VAL A 10 13.23 1.12 1.97
C VAL A 10 12.84 -0.20 1.31
N CYS A 11 11.57 -0.59 1.40
CA CYS A 11 11.05 -1.87 0.95
C CYS A 11 10.77 -1.88 -0.56
N PRO A 12 11.55 -2.61 -1.39
CA PRO A 12 11.33 -2.65 -2.84
C PRO A 12 9.99 -3.32 -3.19
N PHE A 13 9.55 -4.29 -2.40
CA PHE A 13 8.28 -4.98 -2.59
C PHE A 13 7.08 -4.10 -2.25
N CYS A 14 7.22 -3.15 -1.33
CA CYS A 14 6.15 -2.25 -0.94
C CYS A 14 5.86 -1.26 -2.08
N TYR A 15 6.88 -0.83 -2.82
CA TYR A 15 6.70 -0.06 -4.05
C TYR A 15 6.01 -0.87 -5.14
N LEU A 16 6.46 -2.11 -5.39
CA LEU A 16 5.82 -3.00 -6.37
C LEU A 16 4.36 -3.31 -6.00
N GLY A 17 4.12 -3.62 -4.73
CA GLY A 17 2.79 -3.90 -4.18
C GLY A 17 1.85 -2.72 -4.33
N LYS A 18 2.31 -1.49 -4.06
CA LYS A 18 1.55 -0.27 -4.30
C LYS A 18 1.12 -0.14 -5.76
N ARG A 19 2.02 -0.38 -6.72
CA ARG A 19 1.68 -0.31 -8.15
C ARG A 19 0.67 -1.37 -8.57
N ASN A 20 0.85 -2.61 -8.12
CA ASN A 20 -0.09 -3.68 -8.41
C ASN A 20 -1.47 -3.40 -7.78
N PHE A 21 -1.50 -2.90 -6.56
CA PHE A 21 -2.73 -2.50 -5.88
C PHE A 21 -3.45 -1.36 -6.60
N GLU A 22 -2.73 -0.31 -7.04
CA GLU A 22 -3.31 0.79 -7.81
C GLU A 22 -3.95 0.31 -9.12
N ILE A 23 -3.30 -0.61 -9.84
CA ILE A 23 -3.84 -1.21 -11.06
C ILE A 23 -5.10 -2.01 -10.77
N ALA A 24 -5.08 -2.86 -9.73
CA ALA A 24 -6.23 -3.67 -9.35
C ALA A 24 -7.42 -2.80 -8.89
N LEU A 25 -7.15 -1.77 -8.08
CA LEU A 25 -8.18 -0.85 -7.60
C LEU A 25 -8.79 -0.03 -8.75
N ALA A 26 -7.99 0.36 -9.76
CA ALA A 26 -8.51 1.05 -10.93
C ALA A 26 -9.48 0.19 -11.77
N GLN A 27 -9.34 -1.14 -11.72
CA GLN A 27 -10.19 -2.11 -12.41
C GLN A 27 -11.37 -2.61 -11.56
N PHE A 28 -11.43 -2.23 -10.28
CA PHE A 28 -12.46 -2.66 -9.37
C PHE A 28 -13.72 -1.79 -9.53
N GLU A 29 -14.87 -2.42 -9.79
CA GLU A 29 -16.15 -1.74 -10.05
C GLU A 29 -16.57 -0.81 -8.90
N HIS A 30 -16.34 -1.24 -7.65
CA HIS A 30 -16.70 -0.47 -6.45
C HIS A 30 -15.53 0.31 -5.86
N ARG A 31 -14.55 0.72 -6.66
CA ARG A 31 -13.36 1.43 -6.17
C ARG A 31 -13.68 2.66 -5.33
N ASP A 32 -14.78 3.35 -5.63
CA ASP A 32 -15.18 4.58 -4.93
C ASP A 32 -15.75 4.28 -3.52
N GLU A 33 -16.05 3.01 -3.23
CA GLU A 33 -16.47 2.52 -1.91
C GLU A 33 -15.30 1.98 -1.08
N VAL A 34 -14.08 2.01 -1.62
CA VAL A 34 -12.86 1.55 -0.95
C VAL A 34 -12.15 2.73 -0.30
N GLU A 35 -12.11 2.73 1.03
CA GLU A 35 -11.27 3.65 1.79
C GLU A 35 -9.88 3.03 1.97
N VAL A 36 -8.84 3.68 1.45
CA VAL A 36 -7.45 3.24 1.60
C VAL A 36 -6.74 4.09 2.64
N ARG A 37 -6.18 3.44 3.66
CA ARG A 37 -5.40 4.11 4.70
C ARG A 37 -3.98 3.58 4.74
N TRP A 38 -3.03 4.50 4.65
CA TRP A 38 -1.60 4.18 4.74
C TRP A 38 -1.11 4.33 6.17
N HIS A 39 -0.30 3.36 6.58
CA HIS A 39 0.37 3.34 7.87
C HIS A 39 1.88 3.17 7.65
N SER A 40 2.67 3.89 8.43
CA SER A 40 4.13 3.73 8.43
C SER A 40 4.51 2.38 9.03
N PHE A 41 5.50 1.73 8.41
CA PHE A 41 6.16 0.55 8.94
C PHE A 41 7.66 0.71 8.79
N GLU A 42 8.41 0.17 9.74
CA GLU A 42 9.87 0.19 9.75
C GLU A 42 10.36 -1.25 9.74
N LEU A 43 10.91 -1.68 8.61
CA LEU A 43 11.50 -3.00 8.40
C LEU A 43 12.86 -3.13 9.07
N ASP A 44 13.67 -2.07 9.00
CA ASP A 44 14.98 -2.03 9.62
C ASP A 44 15.11 -0.79 10.51
N GLN A 45 15.16 -1.04 11.82
CA GLN A 45 15.32 0.00 12.84
C GLN A 45 16.71 0.65 12.85
N ASN A 46 17.63 0.12 12.04
CA ASN A 46 18.97 0.63 11.84
C ASN A 46 19.21 1.14 10.42
N ALA A 47 18.18 1.27 9.59
CA ALA A 47 18.30 1.88 8.27
C ALA A 47 18.82 3.32 8.46
N ARG A 48 20.11 3.52 8.16
CA ARG A 48 20.82 4.80 8.27
C ARG A 48 20.74 5.60 6.97
#